data_AF-A0A3N5VV19-F1
#
_entry.id   AF-A0A3N5VV19-F1
#
_cell.length_a   1.000
_cell.length_b   1.000
_cell.length_c   1.000
_cell.angle_alpha   90.00
_cell.angle_beta   90.00
_cell.angle_gamma   90.00
#
_symmetry.space_group_name_H-M   'P 1'
#
loop_
_entity.id
_entity.type
_entity.pdbx_description
1 polymer ?
#
loop_
_entity_poly.entity_id
_entity_poly.type
_entity_poly.pdbx_seq_one_letter_code
_entity_poly.pdbx_strand_id
1 'polypeptide(L)'
;MTLGAVRTFTEAGGKVAKLIWVPMGTSDYGPTLGAIPENTDGVSAVIVGSDRIRLFEAWFNFGFDKKKYKIYGNYWLHADALPEVDDRALGLISNCLVYSTGIDTPENKAFVDSFIKKYKTVPSWMAESGFSSALWAKTALDAIGGKVEDRQAFLNAVRKTRIKAPAAP
;
A
#
# COMPACT_ATOMS: atom_id res chain seq x y z
N MET A 1 1.51 3.84 -11.36
CA MET A 1 2.49 3.47 -10.32
C MET A 1 3.77 2.89 -10.91
N THR A 2 3.70 1.79 -11.67
CA THR A 2 4.88 1.10 -12.23
C THR A 2 5.83 2.00 -13.02
N LEU A 3 5.31 2.80 -13.97
CA LEU A 3 6.17 3.69 -14.77
C LEU A 3 6.81 4.84 -13.98
N GLY A 4 6.14 5.31 -12.91
CA GLY A 4 6.72 6.30 -12.00
C GLY A 4 7.89 5.71 -11.22
N ALA A 5 7.72 4.49 -10.69
CA ALA A 5 8.79 3.76 -10.00
C ALA A 5 9.97 3.47 -10.93
N VAL A 6 9.70 3.05 -12.18
CA VAL A 6 10.72 2.86 -13.22
C VAL A 6 11.52 4.13 -13.44
N ARG A 7 10.83 5.26 -13.67
CA ARG A 7 11.48 6.55 -13.90
C ARG A 7 12.40 6.92 -12.73
N THR A 8 11.88 6.97 -11.51
CA THR A 8 12.67 7.37 -10.34
C THR A 8 13.84 6.41 -10.06
N PHE A 9 13.64 5.10 -10.28
CA PHE A 9 14.72 4.13 -10.15
C PHE A 9 15.83 4.35 -11.18
N THR A 10 15.46 4.63 -12.44
CA THR A 10 16.45 4.94 -13.49
C THR A 10 17.16 6.27 -13.27
N GLU A 11 16.46 7.30 -12.79
CA GLU A 11 17.04 8.60 -12.43
C GLU A 11 18.05 8.46 -11.27
N ALA A 12 17.82 7.52 -10.36
CA ALA A 12 18.76 7.16 -9.29
C ALA A 12 19.93 6.26 -9.76
N GLY A 13 20.05 5.97 -11.05
CA GLY A 13 21.12 5.16 -11.63
C GLY A 13 20.82 3.65 -11.73
N GLY A 14 19.61 3.24 -11.36
CA GLY A 14 19.15 1.85 -11.51
C GLY A 14 18.91 1.44 -12.96
N LYS A 15 18.94 0.13 -13.22
CA LYS A 15 18.68 -0.45 -14.56
C LYS A 15 17.48 -1.37 -14.52
N VAL A 16 16.50 -1.14 -15.40
CA VAL A 16 15.33 -2.02 -15.52
C VAL A 16 15.67 -3.19 -16.44
N ALA A 17 15.80 -4.39 -15.87
CA ALA A 17 16.10 -5.59 -16.64
C ALA A 17 14.95 -5.99 -17.58
N LYS A 18 13.71 -5.90 -17.11
CA LYS A 18 12.50 -6.22 -17.87
C LYS A 18 11.25 -5.63 -17.22
N LEU A 19 10.28 -5.26 -18.05
CA LEU A 19 8.91 -4.96 -17.61
C LEU A 19 8.00 -6.12 -18.01
N ILE A 20 7.26 -6.64 -17.03
CA ILE A 20 6.34 -7.75 -17.24
C ILE A 20 4.95 -7.27 -16.81
N TRP A 21 4.01 -7.26 -17.75
CA TRP A 21 2.61 -6.91 -17.50
C TRP A 21 1.81 -8.19 -17.32
N VAL A 22 1.08 -8.30 -16.22
CA VAL A 22 0.18 -9.41 -15.96
C VAL A 22 -1.28 -8.96 -16.08
N PRO A 23 -2.15 -9.71 -16.78
CA PRO A 23 -3.58 -9.45 -16.77
C PRO A 23 -4.17 -9.58 -15.36
N MET A 24 -5.20 -8.80 -15.06
CA MET A 24 -5.97 -9.02 -13.84
C MET A 24 -6.67 -10.39 -13.89
N GLY A 25 -6.70 -11.09 -12.75
CA GLY A 25 -7.27 -12.42 -12.63
C GLY A 25 -6.33 -13.54 -13.05
N THR A 26 -5.02 -13.26 -13.19
CA THR A 26 -4.01 -14.26 -13.51
C THR A 26 -4.03 -15.38 -12.47
N SER A 27 -4.30 -16.61 -12.91
CA SER A 27 -4.39 -17.79 -12.04
C SER A 27 -3.05 -18.51 -11.87
N ASP A 28 -2.18 -18.43 -12.88
CA ASP A 28 -0.84 -19.04 -12.89
C ASP A 28 0.24 -17.98 -13.14
N TYR A 29 1.12 -17.82 -12.15
CA TYR A 29 2.26 -16.90 -12.20
C TYR A 29 3.56 -17.58 -12.64
N GLY A 30 3.58 -18.89 -12.90
CA GLY A 30 4.76 -19.62 -13.37
C GLY A 30 5.42 -18.99 -14.61
N PRO A 31 4.66 -18.68 -15.68
CA PRO A 31 5.21 -17.99 -16.85
C PRO A 31 5.77 -16.60 -16.54
N THR A 32 5.10 -15.84 -15.66
CA THR A 32 5.56 -14.51 -15.22
C THR A 32 6.88 -14.60 -14.49
N LEU A 33 7.02 -15.56 -13.57
CA LEU A 33 8.24 -15.77 -12.81
C LEU A 33 9.37 -16.31 -13.70
N GLY A 34 9.08 -17.25 -14.60
CA GLY A 34 10.05 -17.76 -15.58
C GLY A 34 10.56 -16.71 -16.56
N ALA A 35 9.79 -15.64 -16.79
CA ALA A 35 10.19 -14.53 -17.65
C ALA A 35 11.18 -13.56 -16.98
N ILE A 36 11.48 -13.70 -15.68
CA ILE A 36 12.43 -12.86 -14.93
C ILE A 36 13.87 -13.21 -15.35
N PRO A 37 14.68 -12.24 -15.83
CA PRO A 37 16.06 -12.50 -16.21
C PRO A 37 16.94 -12.99 -15.04
N GLU A 38 17.82 -13.94 -15.28
CA GLU A 38 18.72 -14.54 -14.25
C GLU A 38 19.61 -13.51 -13.52
N ASN A 39 20.00 -12.45 -14.23
CA ASN A 39 20.86 -11.39 -13.71
C ASN A 39 20.08 -10.27 -12.98
N THR A 40 18.81 -10.49 -12.63
CA THR A 40 18.01 -9.52 -11.86
C THR A 40 18.41 -9.53 -10.38
N ASP A 41 18.52 -8.36 -9.75
CA ASP A 41 18.84 -8.24 -8.31
C ASP A 41 17.59 -8.21 -7.42
N GLY A 42 16.45 -7.79 -7.97
CA GLY A 42 15.18 -7.78 -7.28
C GLY A 42 14.00 -7.52 -8.20
N VAL A 43 12.81 -7.85 -7.71
CA VAL A 43 11.54 -7.72 -8.42
C VAL A 43 10.72 -6.65 -7.73
N SER A 44 10.19 -5.69 -8.47
CA SER A 44 9.20 -4.74 -7.96
C SER A 44 7.82 -5.12 -8.48
N ALA A 45 7.00 -5.71 -7.61
CA ALA A 45 5.67 -6.21 -7.93
C ALA A 45 4.59 -5.15 -7.65
N VAL A 46 3.66 -4.99 -8.59
CA VAL A 46 2.44 -4.20 -8.42
C VAL A 46 1.24 -5.07 -8.78
N ILE A 47 0.80 -5.87 -7.83
CA ILE A 47 -0.32 -6.81 -7.95
C ILE A 47 -1.39 -6.43 -6.95
N VAL A 48 -2.66 -6.49 -7.34
CA VAL A 48 -3.80 -6.03 -6.55
C VAL A 48 -4.81 -7.17 -6.30
N GLY A 49 -5.66 -7.02 -5.28
CA GLY A 49 -6.72 -7.98 -5.01
C GLY A 49 -6.20 -9.37 -4.62
N SER A 50 -6.97 -10.41 -4.98
CA SER A 50 -6.66 -11.82 -4.68
C SER A 50 -5.46 -12.35 -5.46
N ASP A 51 -5.07 -11.71 -6.57
CA ASP A 51 -3.90 -12.07 -7.35
C ASP A 51 -2.60 -11.94 -6.53
N ARG A 52 -2.60 -11.13 -5.47
CA ARG A 52 -1.47 -10.99 -4.53
C ARG A 52 -1.12 -12.31 -3.86
N ILE A 53 -2.15 -13.04 -3.42
CA ILE A 53 -1.98 -14.34 -2.75
C ILE A 53 -1.47 -15.39 -3.75
N ARG A 54 -1.96 -15.34 -4.99
CA ARG A 54 -1.48 -16.23 -6.06
C ARG A 54 -0.02 -15.98 -6.41
N LEU A 55 0.40 -14.71 -6.48
CA LEU A 55 1.81 -14.37 -6.66
C LEU A 55 2.65 -14.85 -5.47
N PHE A 56 2.18 -14.65 -4.24
CA PHE A 56 2.85 -15.13 -3.03
C PHE A 56 3.06 -16.64 -3.09
N GLU A 57 2.02 -17.43 -3.34
CA GLU A 57 2.14 -18.88 -3.44
C GLU A 57 3.08 -19.31 -4.57
N ALA A 58 2.97 -18.70 -5.75
CA ALA A 58 3.87 -19.01 -6.86
C ALA A 58 5.33 -18.68 -6.52
N TRP A 59 5.59 -17.57 -5.83
CA TRP A 59 6.93 -17.15 -5.44
C TRP A 59 7.65 -18.24 -4.64
N PHE A 60 6.98 -18.83 -3.65
CA PHE A 60 7.54 -19.91 -2.83
C PHE A 60 7.51 -21.28 -3.53
N ASN A 61 6.43 -21.62 -4.26
CA ASN A 61 6.31 -22.91 -4.95
C ASN A 61 7.37 -23.10 -6.04
N PHE A 62 7.73 -22.02 -6.74
CA PHE A 62 8.81 -22.03 -7.74
C PHE A 62 10.21 -21.76 -7.15
N GLY A 63 10.31 -21.66 -5.81
CA GLY A 63 11.58 -21.48 -5.08
C GLY A 63 12.27 -20.15 -5.32
N PHE A 64 11.52 -19.09 -5.68
CA PHE A 64 12.10 -17.75 -5.89
C PHE A 64 12.58 -17.11 -4.59
N ASP A 65 12.02 -17.51 -3.45
CA ASP A 65 12.49 -17.16 -2.10
C ASP A 65 13.91 -17.67 -1.80
N LYS A 66 14.29 -18.82 -2.38
CA LYS A 66 15.62 -19.43 -2.22
C LYS A 66 16.64 -18.86 -3.20
N LYS A 67 16.19 -18.11 -4.21
CA LYS A 67 17.08 -17.44 -5.16
C LYS A 67 17.60 -16.14 -4.55
N LYS A 68 18.59 -15.52 -5.21
CA LYS A 68 19.12 -14.20 -4.83
C LYS A 68 18.10 -13.05 -4.94
N TYR A 69 16.91 -13.31 -5.50
CA TYR A 69 15.92 -12.28 -5.77
C TYR A 69 15.24 -11.82 -4.49
N LYS A 70 15.23 -10.51 -4.28
CA LYS A 70 14.32 -9.90 -3.30
C LYS A 70 13.07 -9.43 -4.02
N ILE A 71 11.90 -9.74 -3.46
CA ILE A 71 10.65 -9.15 -3.90
C ILE A 71 10.40 -7.87 -3.08
N TYR A 72 10.12 -6.82 -3.83
CA TYR A 72 9.71 -5.51 -3.39
C TYR A 72 8.41 -5.16 -4.10
N GLY A 73 7.91 -3.97 -3.83
CA GLY A 73 6.98 -3.32 -4.72
C GLY A 73 5.82 -2.68 -3.99
N ASN A 74 5.03 -1.97 -4.78
CA ASN A 74 3.88 -1.23 -4.28
C ASN A 74 2.66 -2.16 -4.34
N TYR A 75 1.94 -2.30 -3.22
CA TYR A 75 0.64 -2.99 -3.13
C TYR A 75 0.62 -4.51 -2.90
N TRP A 76 1.68 -5.24 -3.24
CA TRP A 76 1.62 -6.71 -3.31
C TRP A 76 1.46 -7.41 -1.94
N LEU A 77 2.00 -6.85 -0.86
CA LEU A 77 1.90 -7.41 0.50
C LEU A 77 1.63 -6.29 1.50
N HIS A 78 0.37 -6.16 1.92
CA HIS A 78 -0.12 -5.09 2.81
C HIS A 78 -0.87 -5.70 4.00
N ALA A 79 -1.14 -4.90 5.03
CA ALA A 79 -1.79 -5.35 6.27
C ALA A 79 -3.13 -6.07 6.05
N ASP A 80 -3.87 -5.73 4.99
CA ASP A 80 -5.13 -6.38 4.61
C ASP A 80 -4.95 -7.78 4.02
N ALA A 81 -3.78 -8.07 3.44
CA ALA A 81 -3.44 -9.39 2.89
C ALA A 81 -2.66 -10.28 3.88
N LEU A 82 -2.09 -9.70 4.94
CA LEU A 82 -1.32 -10.45 5.94
C LEU A 82 -2.09 -11.62 6.60
N PRO A 83 -3.41 -11.51 6.88
CA PRO A 83 -4.17 -12.64 7.40
C PRO A 83 -4.33 -13.83 6.43
N GLU A 84 -4.07 -13.61 5.14
CA GLU A 84 -4.21 -14.62 4.08
C GLU A 84 -2.88 -15.30 3.72
N VAL A 85 -1.78 -14.91 4.37
CA VAL A 85 -0.44 -15.50 4.18
C VAL A 85 0.07 -16.07 5.51
N ASP A 86 1.18 -16.81 5.44
CA ASP A 86 1.80 -17.45 6.61
C ASP A 86 3.19 -16.86 6.92
N ASP A 87 3.92 -17.51 7.83
CA ASP A 87 5.24 -17.10 8.32
C ASP A 87 6.29 -16.91 7.21
N ARG A 88 6.06 -17.45 5.99
CA ARG A 88 6.89 -17.16 4.82
C ARG A 88 6.92 -15.66 4.48
N ALA A 89 5.92 -14.89 4.91
CA ALA A 89 5.86 -13.44 4.74
C ALA A 89 6.85 -12.67 5.64
N LEU A 90 7.39 -13.30 6.69
CA LEU A 90 8.31 -12.65 7.62
C LEU A 90 9.62 -12.25 6.91
N GLY A 91 10.03 -11.00 7.09
CA GLY A 91 11.23 -10.44 6.48
C GLY A 91 11.06 -9.97 5.02
N LEU A 92 9.89 -10.17 4.41
CA LEU A 92 9.59 -9.61 3.10
C LEU A 92 9.41 -8.10 3.17
N ILE A 93 9.89 -7.40 2.14
CA ILE A 93 9.87 -5.94 2.08
C ILE A 93 8.75 -5.52 1.13
N SER A 94 7.85 -4.68 1.61
CA SER A 94 6.77 -4.10 0.83
C SER A 94 6.65 -2.62 1.15
N ASN A 95 6.34 -1.82 0.14
CA ASN A 95 6.03 -0.41 0.36
C ASN A 95 4.56 -0.27 0.73
N CYS A 96 4.29 0.24 1.92
CA CYS A 96 2.96 0.48 2.45
C CYS A 96 2.35 1.79 1.92
N LEU A 97 2.20 1.97 0.60
CA LEU A 97 1.64 3.16 -0.08
C LEU A 97 1.68 4.46 0.77
N VAL A 98 0.59 4.73 1.49
CA VAL A 98 0.40 5.91 2.37
C VAL A 98 0.31 5.56 3.85
N TYR A 99 0.19 4.28 4.23
CA TYR A 99 -0.10 3.86 5.60
C TYR A 99 0.33 2.42 5.89
N SER A 100 0.89 2.19 7.08
CA SER A 100 1.09 0.88 7.68
C SER A 100 0.40 0.83 9.04
N THR A 101 -0.30 -0.27 9.33
CA THR A 101 -0.96 -0.50 10.62
C THR A 101 0.00 -0.52 11.80
N GLY A 102 1.28 -0.83 11.57
CA GLY A 102 2.31 -0.91 12.60
C GLY A 102 3.00 0.42 12.95
N ILE A 103 2.54 1.56 12.41
CA ILE A 103 3.14 2.87 12.73
C ILE A 103 2.99 3.17 14.23
N ASP A 104 4.08 3.49 14.91
CA ASP A 104 4.09 3.71 16.36
C ASP A 104 3.74 5.17 16.72
N THR A 105 2.47 5.53 16.52
CA THR A 105 1.92 6.83 16.96
C THR A 105 0.68 6.62 17.84
N PRO A 106 0.41 7.53 18.80
CA PRO A 106 -0.81 7.47 19.61
C PRO A 106 -2.10 7.49 18.77
N GLU A 107 -2.13 8.29 17.71
CA GLU A 107 -3.25 8.42 16.79
C GLU A 107 -3.49 7.10 16.03
N ASN A 108 -2.42 6.44 15.59
CA ASN A 108 -2.53 5.15 14.92
C ASN A 108 -3.02 4.06 15.86
N LYS A 109 -2.47 3.96 17.07
CA LYS A 109 -2.92 2.98 18.07
C LYS A 109 -4.41 3.12 18.36
N ALA A 110 -4.88 4.35 18.60
CA ALA A 110 -6.30 4.62 18.85
C ALA A 110 -7.18 4.26 17.64
N PHE A 111 -6.73 4.58 16.42
CA PHE A 111 -7.43 4.22 15.19
C PHE A 111 -7.53 2.69 15.03
N VAL A 112 -6.40 1.97 15.11
CA VAL A 112 -6.33 0.51 14.99
C VAL A 112 -7.20 -0.18 16.04
N ASP A 113 -7.08 0.21 17.31
CA ASP A 113 -7.86 -0.38 18.40
C ASP A 113 -9.37 -0.18 18.20
N SER A 114 -9.78 1.04 17.82
CA SER A 114 -11.19 1.34 17.55
C SER A 114 -11.72 0.57 16.34
N PHE A 115 -10.90 0.40 15.30
CA PHE A 115 -11.25 -0.30 14.08
C PHE A 115 -11.40 -1.79 14.34
N ILE A 116 -10.45 -2.41 15.03
CA ILE A 116 -10.52 -3.83 15.42
C ILE A 116 -11.72 -4.08 16.33
N LYS A 117 -11.98 -3.20 17.31
CA LYS A 117 -13.14 -3.34 18.21
C LYS A 117 -14.46 -3.39 17.44
N LYS A 118 -14.61 -2.54 16.42
CA LYS A 118 -15.85 -2.39 15.63
C LYS A 118 -15.98 -3.42 14.51
N TYR A 119 -14.92 -3.66 13.75
CA TYR A 119 -14.95 -4.44 12.50
C TYR A 119 -14.31 -5.82 12.61
N LYS A 120 -13.67 -6.14 13.76
CA LYS A 120 -13.01 -7.43 14.02
C LYS A 120 -11.91 -7.80 13.00
N THR A 121 -11.36 -6.79 12.33
CA THR A 121 -10.24 -6.94 11.38
C THR A 121 -9.30 -5.75 11.52
N VAL A 122 -8.05 -5.91 11.04
CA VAL A 122 -7.07 -4.83 10.99
C VAL A 122 -7.44 -3.81 9.91
N PRO A 123 -7.23 -2.50 10.12
CA PRO A 123 -7.55 -1.52 9.09
C PRO A 123 -6.58 -1.63 7.91
N SER A 124 -7.11 -1.52 6.69
CA SER A 124 -6.28 -1.31 5.51
C SER A 124 -5.88 0.16 5.39
N TRP A 125 -4.92 0.46 4.51
CA TRP A 125 -4.60 1.84 4.13
C TRP A 125 -5.83 2.57 3.55
N MET A 126 -6.79 1.87 2.94
CA MET A 126 -8.03 2.49 2.45
C MET A 126 -8.93 2.93 3.62
N ALA A 127 -9.00 2.11 4.67
CA ALA A 127 -9.76 2.47 5.87
C ALA A 127 -9.16 3.71 6.55
N GLU A 128 -7.82 3.77 6.64
CA GLU A 128 -7.13 4.94 7.15
C GLU A 128 -7.37 6.18 6.27
N SER A 129 -7.21 6.05 4.95
CA SER A 129 -7.40 7.19 4.02
C SER A 129 -8.84 7.72 4.07
N GLY A 130 -9.83 6.83 4.21
CA GLY A 130 -11.23 7.20 4.40
C GLY A 130 -11.46 7.94 5.72
N PHE A 131 -10.89 7.43 6.81
CA PHE A 131 -10.96 8.08 8.13
C PHE A 131 -10.32 9.47 8.11
N SER A 132 -9.10 9.58 7.58
CA SER A 132 -8.35 10.84 7.50
C SER A 132 -9.03 11.85 6.59
N SER A 133 -9.61 11.43 5.47
CA SER A 133 -10.40 12.31 4.59
C SER A 133 -11.65 12.84 5.29
N ALA A 134 -12.36 11.99 6.04
CA ALA A 134 -13.54 12.40 6.80
C ALA A 134 -13.17 13.35 7.95
N LEU A 135 -12.08 13.07 8.66
CA LEU A 135 -11.58 13.94 9.73
C LEU A 135 -11.18 15.31 9.17
N TRP A 136 -10.47 15.34 8.05
CA TRP A 136 -10.09 16.58 7.36
C TRP A 136 -11.30 17.41 6.94
N ALA A 137 -12.29 16.76 6.32
CA ALA A 137 -13.55 17.43 5.95
C ALA A 137 -14.27 17.99 7.18
N LYS A 138 -14.40 17.20 8.25
CA LYS A 138 -15.01 17.64 9.50
C LYS A 138 -14.29 18.86 10.08
N THR A 139 -12.96 18.83 10.19
CA THR A 139 -12.18 19.94 10.75
C THR A 139 -12.33 21.22 9.90
N ALA A 140 -12.38 21.10 8.58
CA ALA A 140 -12.62 22.24 7.69
C ALA A 140 -14.03 22.84 7.90
N LEU A 141 -15.04 21.99 8.09
CA LEU A 141 -16.42 22.43 8.35
C LEU A 141 -16.57 23.09 9.72
N ASP A 142 -15.95 22.53 10.76
CA ASP A 142 -15.96 23.09 12.11
C ASP A 142 -15.33 24.49 12.13
N ALA A 143 -14.24 24.70 11.37
CA ALA A 143 -13.54 25.99 11.27
C ALA A 143 -14.39 27.13 10.66
N ILE A 144 -15.45 26.80 9.92
CA ILE A 144 -16.38 27.79 9.33
C ILE A 144 -17.78 27.75 9.98
N GLY A 145 -17.94 26.98 11.07
CA GLY A 145 -19.24 26.78 11.72
C GLY A 145 -20.29 26.16 10.78
N GLY A 146 -19.87 25.32 9.83
CA GLY A 146 -20.76 24.62 8.90
C GLY A 146 -21.29 25.45 7.72
N LYS A 147 -20.86 26.70 7.54
CA LYS A 147 -21.33 27.63 6.48
C LYS A 147 -20.75 27.31 5.10
N VAL A 148 -21.11 26.16 4.54
CA VAL A 148 -20.58 25.66 3.25
C VAL A 148 -21.07 26.46 2.05
N GLU A 149 -22.18 27.19 2.19
CA GLU A 149 -22.74 28.09 1.18
C GLU A 149 -21.81 29.25 0.85
N ASP A 150 -20.98 29.70 1.79
CA ASP A 150 -19.86 30.58 1.50
C ASP A 150 -18.71 29.77 0.88
N ARG A 151 -18.80 29.57 -0.44
CA ARG A 151 -17.84 28.80 -1.22
C ARG A 151 -16.40 29.29 -1.03
N GLN A 152 -16.19 30.59 -0.88
CA GLN A 152 -14.83 31.14 -0.75
C GLN A 152 -14.27 30.85 0.64
N ALA A 153 -15.07 31.04 1.70
CA ALA A 153 -14.69 30.67 3.06
C ALA A 153 -14.46 29.15 3.17
N PHE A 154 -15.33 28.33 2.59
CA PHE A 154 -15.20 26.87 2.56
C PHE A 154 -13.91 26.42 1.87
N LEU A 155 -13.63 26.89 0.66
CA LEU A 155 -12.40 26.53 -0.06
C LEU A 155 -11.14 27.00 0.68
N ASN A 156 -11.19 28.15 1.34
CA ASN A 156 -10.08 28.64 2.16
C ASN A 156 -9.87 27.78 3.40
N ALA A 157 -10.94 27.36 4.08
CA ALA A 157 -10.86 26.46 5.22
C ALA A 157 -10.29 25.10 4.83
N VAL A 158 -10.80 24.48 3.76
CA VAL A 158 -10.32 23.21 3.22
C VAL A 158 -8.80 23.24 2.95
N ARG A 159 -8.29 24.27 2.26
CA ARG A 159 -6.85 24.41 1.95
C ARG A 159 -5.97 24.61 3.18
N LYS A 160 -6.47 25.34 4.19
CA LYS A 160 -5.72 25.66 5.41
C LYS A 160 -5.79 24.56 6.46
N THR A 161 -6.78 23.68 6.38
CA THR A 161 -7.00 22.63 7.38
C THR A 161 -5.80 21.70 7.44
N ARG A 162 -5.42 21.35 8.67
CA ARG A 162 -4.43 20.33 9.02
C ARG A 162 -5.07 19.40 10.03
N ILE A 163 -4.74 18.12 9.95
CA ILE A 163 -5.21 17.10 10.88
C ILE A 163 -4.02 16.33 11.42
N LYS A 164 -4.19 15.71 12.58
CA LYS A 164 -3.29 14.66 13.04
C LYS A 164 -3.87 13.32 12.57
N ALA A 165 -3.45 12.85 11.41
CA ALA A 165 -3.93 11.59 10.85
C ALA A 165 -3.19 10.39 11.47
N PRO A 166 -3.79 9.19 11.46
CA PRO A 166 -3.12 7.95 11.86
C PRO A 166 -1.82 7.67 11.08
N ALA A 167 -1.79 7.98 9.78
CA ALA A 167 -0.64 7.69 8.93
C ALA A 167 0.59 8.61 9.14
N ALA A 168 0.37 9.88 9.47
CA ALA A 168 1.36 10.91 9.81
C ALA A 168 0.67 12.30 9.79
N PRO A 169 1.28 13.37 10.33
CA PRO A 169 0.81 14.75 10.20
C PRO A 169 0.77 15.30 8.76
#